data_AF-A0A2R5FZX2-F1
#
_entry.id   AF-A0A2R5FZX2-F1
#
_cell.length_a   1.000
_cell.length_b   1.000
_cell.length_c   1.000
_cell.angle_alpha   90.00
_cell.angle_beta   90.00
_cell.angle_gamma   90.00
#
_symmetry.space_group_name_H-M   'P 1'
#
loop_
_entity.id
_entity.type
_entity.pdbx_description
1 polymer ?
#
loop_
_entity_poly.entity_id
_entity_poly.type
_entity_poly.pdbx_seq_one_letter_code
_entity_poly.pdbx_strand_id
1 'polypeptide(L)'
;MVAASAMDEEVKIAVLSVWRAFRNGLFYGTKIRLVHAGVMTLLFRRNSDIKKMLDPVARMTYEHSRNLAMFAGFYKLFLAVSRLVRLRLGDRLETPPGVPTSQLETILAAGLTANLVWARYSSVNSQIVMYLLSRVIFAFCHLLAKREIQPFASISFSQAYPWLATSVWASVLWLYEYHPETLQVSLFSSMDFLYHQTNEWSTAEDFLPSPATAGVFVYLVLRARQIAAGGK
;
A
#
# COMPACT_ATOMS: atom_id res chain seq x y z
N MET A 1 -26.72 -38.44 -3.27
CA MET A 1 -25.28 -38.62 -3.57
C MET A 1 -24.66 -37.38 -4.22
N VAL A 2 -25.25 -36.84 -5.30
CA VAL A 2 -24.71 -35.67 -6.05
C VAL A 2 -24.60 -34.37 -5.23
N ALA A 3 -25.56 -34.09 -4.33
CA ALA A 3 -25.52 -32.87 -3.50
C ALA A 3 -24.42 -32.91 -2.41
N ALA A 4 -24.09 -34.11 -1.90
CA ALA A 4 -23.03 -34.28 -0.90
C ALA A 4 -21.66 -34.06 -1.55
N SER A 5 -21.41 -34.61 -2.74
CA SER A 5 -20.16 -34.41 -3.48
C SER A 5 -19.95 -32.95 -3.90
N ALA A 6 -21.01 -32.21 -4.21
CA ALA A 6 -20.92 -30.78 -4.54
C ALA A 6 -20.58 -29.93 -3.31
N MET A 7 -21.16 -30.25 -2.15
CA MET A 7 -20.86 -29.58 -0.88
C MET A 7 -19.40 -29.82 -0.45
N ASP A 8 -18.90 -31.04 -0.63
CA ASP A 8 -17.51 -31.39 -0.30
C ASP A 8 -16.50 -30.61 -1.17
N GLU A 9 -16.80 -30.43 -2.46
CA GLU A 9 -15.95 -29.65 -3.36
C GLU A 9 -15.98 -28.14 -3.02
N GLU A 10 -17.14 -27.59 -2.64
CA GLU A 10 -17.27 -26.20 -2.15
C GLU A 10 -16.43 -25.98 -0.88
N VAL A 11 -16.51 -26.89 0.09
CA VAL A 11 -15.71 -26.83 1.32
C VAL A 11 -14.21 -26.91 1.01
N LYS A 12 -13.81 -27.81 0.11
CA LYS A 12 -12.41 -27.95 -0.32
C LYS A 12 -11.89 -26.67 -0.97
N ILE A 13 -12.64 -26.08 -1.90
CA ILE A 13 -12.27 -24.81 -2.55
C ILE A 13 -12.19 -23.69 -1.52
N ALA A 14 -13.13 -23.62 -0.58
CA ALA A 14 -13.14 -22.63 0.49
C ALA A 14 -11.86 -22.72 1.35
N VAL A 15 -11.53 -23.91 1.84
CA VAL A 15 -10.32 -24.15 2.66
C VAL A 15 -9.06 -23.79 1.90
N LEU A 16 -8.94 -24.23 0.65
CA LEU A 16 -7.79 -23.91 -0.21
C LEU A 16 -7.69 -22.40 -0.48
N SER A 17 -8.81 -21.72 -0.70
CA SER A 17 -8.86 -20.28 -0.93
C SER A 17 -8.43 -19.49 0.32
N VAL A 18 -8.89 -19.89 1.51
CA VAL A 18 -8.50 -19.28 2.79
C VAL A 18 -6.99 -19.43 3.00
N TRP A 19 -6.47 -20.65 2.85
CA TRP A 19 -5.05 -20.92 3.02
C TRP A 19 -4.19 -20.15 2.02
N ARG A 20 -4.59 -20.15 0.74
CA ARG A 20 -3.86 -19.44 -0.31
C ARG A 20 -3.88 -17.93 -0.10
N ALA A 21 -5.00 -17.37 0.37
CA ALA A 21 -5.10 -15.95 0.69
C ALA A 21 -4.20 -15.57 1.87
N PHE A 22 -4.20 -16.37 2.94
CA PHE A 22 -3.31 -16.19 4.08
C PHE A 22 -1.83 -16.21 3.65
N ARG A 23 -1.42 -17.25 2.93
CA ARG A 23 -0.04 -17.39 2.41
C ARG A 23 0.33 -16.23 1.50
N ASN A 24 -0.57 -15.79 0.62
CA ASN A 24 -0.31 -14.68 -0.28
C ASN A 24 -0.15 -13.36 0.48
N GLY A 25 -0.96 -13.12 1.50
CA GLY A 25 -0.83 -11.95 2.38
C GLY A 25 0.53 -11.95 3.09
N LEU A 26 0.96 -13.09 3.62
CA LEU A 26 2.27 -13.24 4.25
C LEU A 26 3.39 -12.95 3.24
N PHE A 27 3.38 -13.64 2.10
CA PHE A 27 4.42 -13.51 1.06
C PHE A 27 4.56 -12.09 0.51
N TYR A 28 3.42 -11.46 0.19
CA TYR A 28 3.40 -10.11 -0.36
C TYR A 28 3.85 -9.08 0.69
N GLY A 29 3.31 -9.18 1.92
CA GLY A 29 3.66 -8.28 3.01
C GLY A 29 5.14 -8.35 3.37
N THR A 30 5.72 -9.55 3.45
CA THR A 30 7.15 -9.71 3.72
C THR A 30 7.99 -9.06 2.62
N LYS A 31 7.69 -9.32 1.35
CA LYS A 31 8.47 -8.80 0.22
C LYS A 31 8.57 -7.27 0.20
N ILE A 32 7.44 -6.59 0.30
CA ILE A 32 7.43 -5.13 0.18
C ILE A 32 8.02 -4.47 1.42
N ARG A 33 7.60 -4.93 2.61
CA ARG A 33 8.00 -4.26 3.85
C ARG A 33 9.46 -4.48 4.19
N LEU A 34 9.99 -5.67 3.93
CA LEU A 34 11.40 -5.97 4.17
C LEU A 34 12.30 -5.05 3.33
N VAL A 35 12.01 -4.94 2.03
CA VAL A 35 12.77 -4.07 1.13
C VAL A 35 12.64 -2.61 1.54
N HIS A 36 11.42 -2.13 1.78
CA HIS A 36 11.18 -0.75 2.17
C HIS A 36 11.88 -0.38 3.49
N ALA A 37 11.64 -1.14 4.56
CA ALA A 37 12.24 -0.87 5.86
C ALA A 37 13.76 -1.04 5.84
N GLY A 38 14.27 -2.01 5.07
CA GLY A 38 15.70 -2.21 4.86
C GLY A 38 16.35 -1.00 4.20
N VAL A 39 15.79 -0.52 3.08
CA VAL A 39 16.31 0.66 2.36
C VAL A 39 16.22 1.91 3.23
N MET A 40 15.11 2.15 3.91
CA MET A 40 14.97 3.32 4.79
C MET A 40 15.97 3.30 5.95
N THR A 41 16.24 2.12 6.52
CA THR A 41 17.24 1.97 7.58
C THR A 41 18.66 2.17 7.04
N LEU A 42 18.96 1.67 5.84
CA LEU A 42 20.27 1.87 5.21
C LEU A 42 20.54 3.34 4.86
N LEU A 43 19.53 4.07 4.38
CA LEU A 43 19.67 5.46 3.95
C LEU A 43 19.71 6.46 5.11
N PHE A 44 18.85 6.28 6.11
CA PHE A 44 18.61 7.31 7.13
C PHE A 44 19.14 6.95 8.53
N ARG A 45 19.55 5.70 8.79
CA ARG A 45 20.19 5.33 10.08
C ARG A 45 21.69 5.17 9.92
N ARG A 46 22.43 6.12 10.48
CA ARG A 46 23.90 6.19 10.50
C ARG A 46 24.59 5.26 11.52
N ASN A 47 23.89 4.26 12.07
CA ASN A 47 24.41 3.40 13.14
C ASN A 47 25.14 2.17 12.57
N SER A 48 26.35 1.91 13.06
CA SER A 48 27.21 0.81 12.60
C SER A 48 26.82 -0.59 13.14
N ASP A 49 25.86 -0.66 14.07
CA ASP A 49 25.45 -1.92 14.71
C ASP A 49 24.31 -2.59 13.92
N ILE A 50 24.68 -3.63 13.15
CA ILE A 50 23.78 -4.41 12.29
C ILE A 50 22.60 -4.98 13.08
N LYS A 51 22.78 -5.40 14.34
CA LYS A 51 21.67 -5.98 15.13
C LYS A 51 20.60 -4.94 15.43
N LYS A 52 21.02 -3.72 15.80
CA LYS A 52 20.11 -2.59 16.06
C LYS A 52 19.39 -2.08 14.79
N MET A 53 19.88 -2.47 13.61
CA MET A 53 19.22 -2.23 12.32
C MET A 53 18.24 -3.36 11.96
N LEU A 54 18.65 -4.63 12.15
CA LEU A 54 17.85 -5.79 11.75
C LEU A 54 16.61 -6.00 12.63
N ASP A 55 16.71 -5.83 13.95
CA ASP A 55 15.60 -6.11 14.87
C ASP A 55 14.35 -5.26 14.56
N PRO A 56 14.45 -3.93 14.36
CA PRO A 56 13.28 -3.12 14.00
C PRO A 56 12.73 -3.47 12.61
N VAL A 57 13.59 -3.77 11.64
CA VAL A 57 13.18 -4.16 10.28
C VAL A 57 12.41 -5.48 10.32
N ALA A 58 12.93 -6.49 11.03
CA ALA A 58 12.28 -7.77 11.19
C ALA A 58 10.93 -7.63 11.90
N ARG A 59 10.87 -6.86 13.00
CA ARG A 59 9.63 -6.61 13.75
C ARG A 59 8.56 -5.93 12.89
N MET A 60 8.90 -4.86 12.18
CA MET A 60 7.96 -4.14 11.31
C MET A 60 7.49 -5.02 10.14
N THR A 61 8.39 -5.83 9.59
CA THR A 61 8.07 -6.77 8.50
C THR A 61 7.13 -7.86 8.98
N TYR A 62 7.40 -8.45 10.15
CA TYR A 62 6.55 -9.44 10.77
C TYR A 62 5.16 -8.88 11.07
N GLU A 63 5.07 -7.70 11.69
CA GLU A 63 3.80 -7.07 12.00
C GLU A 63 2.96 -6.82 10.74
N HIS A 64 3.56 -6.21 9.71
CA HIS A 64 2.87 -5.94 8.45
C HIS A 64 2.39 -7.22 7.77
N SER A 65 3.29 -8.19 7.61
CA SER A 65 3.02 -9.43 6.89
C SER A 65 2.01 -10.31 7.63
N ARG A 66 2.08 -10.37 8.96
CA ARG A 66 1.08 -11.05 9.81
C ARG A 66 -0.29 -10.39 9.66
N ASN A 67 -0.38 -9.07 9.80
CA ASN A 67 -1.67 -8.39 9.70
C ASN A 67 -2.28 -8.58 8.30
N LEU A 68 -1.48 -8.49 7.23
CA LEU A 68 -1.98 -8.72 5.88
C LEU A 68 -2.42 -10.17 5.64
N ALA A 69 -1.68 -11.15 6.16
CA ALA A 69 -2.05 -12.56 6.10
C ALA A 69 -3.36 -12.84 6.84
N MET A 70 -3.49 -12.32 8.07
CA MET A 70 -4.70 -12.47 8.90
C MET A 70 -5.90 -11.81 8.23
N PHE A 71 -5.75 -10.59 7.69
CA PHE A 71 -6.83 -9.92 6.97
C PHE A 71 -7.29 -10.74 5.76
N ALA A 72 -6.36 -11.18 4.90
CA ALA A 72 -6.70 -11.95 3.70
C ALA A 72 -7.35 -13.31 4.04
N GLY A 73 -6.82 -14.00 5.06
CA GLY A 73 -7.35 -15.28 5.53
C GLY A 73 -8.75 -15.14 6.14
N PHE A 74 -8.93 -14.21 7.08
CA PHE A 74 -10.24 -14.00 7.75
C PHE A 74 -11.30 -13.45 6.79
N TYR A 75 -10.94 -12.58 5.85
CA TYR A 75 -11.89 -12.13 4.83
C TYR A 75 -12.40 -13.31 4.00
N LYS A 76 -11.51 -14.19 3.52
CA LYS A 76 -11.90 -15.39 2.79
C LYS A 76 -12.67 -16.39 3.65
N LEU A 77 -12.33 -16.49 4.94
CA LEU A 77 -13.03 -17.35 5.88
C LEU A 77 -14.47 -16.87 6.09
N PHE A 78 -14.66 -15.56 6.25
CA PHE A 78 -15.99 -14.96 6.36
C PHE A 78 -16.83 -15.26 5.12
N LEU A 79 -16.28 -15.05 3.92
CA LEU A 79 -16.96 -15.36 2.65
C LEU A 79 -17.27 -16.86 2.48
N ALA A 80 -16.38 -17.73 2.95
CA ALA A 80 -16.60 -19.17 2.91
C ALA A 80 -17.76 -19.57 3.84
N VAL A 81 -17.76 -19.07 5.07
CA VAL A 81 -18.81 -19.37 6.07
C VAL A 81 -20.15 -18.82 5.61
N SER A 82 -20.22 -17.57 5.16
CA SER A 82 -21.47 -16.97 4.66
C SER A 82 -22.03 -17.74 3.47
N ARG A 83 -21.16 -18.15 2.52
CA ARG A 83 -21.56 -18.98 1.37
C ARG A 83 -22.09 -20.33 1.81
N LEU A 84 -21.39 -21.04 2.69
CA LEU A 84 -21.82 -22.35 3.18
C LEU A 84 -23.16 -22.27 3.92
N VAL A 85 -23.38 -21.23 4.72
CA VAL A 85 -24.67 -21.00 5.39
C VAL A 85 -25.79 -20.79 4.37
N ARG A 86 -25.58 -19.97 3.34
CA ARG A 86 -26.58 -19.74 2.28
C ARG A 86 -26.90 -21.01 1.48
N LEU A 87 -25.88 -21.79 1.11
CA LEU A 87 -26.08 -23.07 0.44
C LEU A 87 -26.85 -24.06 1.32
N ARG A 88 -26.63 -24.06 2.64
CA ARG A 88 -27.38 -24.89 3.60
C ARG A 88 -28.83 -24.44 3.75
N LEU A 89 -29.11 -23.15 3.60
CA LEU A 89 -30.47 -22.59 3.58
C LEU A 89 -31.20 -22.83 2.25
N GLY A 90 -30.53 -23.36 1.24
CA GLY A 90 -31.11 -23.70 -0.06
C GLY A 90 -31.00 -22.60 -1.11
N ASP A 91 -30.23 -21.54 -0.86
CA ASP A 91 -30.01 -20.47 -1.84
C ASP A 91 -29.27 -20.99 -3.07
N ARG A 92 -29.71 -20.56 -4.25
CA ARG A 92 -28.96 -20.75 -5.50
C ARG A 92 -28.02 -19.58 -5.69
N LEU A 93 -26.71 -19.85 -5.61
CA LEU A 93 -25.67 -18.84 -5.74
C LEU A 93 -25.07 -18.87 -7.14
N GLU A 94 -25.16 -17.76 -7.87
CA GLU A 94 -24.57 -17.62 -9.20
C GLU A 94 -23.07 -17.30 -9.15
N THR A 95 -22.58 -16.79 -8.01
CA THR A 95 -21.18 -16.41 -7.85
C THR A 95 -20.28 -17.63 -7.64
N PRO A 96 -19.04 -17.62 -8.18
CA PRO A 96 -18.06 -18.67 -7.91
C PRO A 96 -17.65 -18.75 -6.44
N PRO A 97 -17.17 -19.91 -5.96
CA PRO A 97 -16.65 -20.06 -4.60
C PRO A 97 -15.50 -19.09 -4.30
N GLY A 98 -15.50 -18.52 -3.10
CA GLY A 98 -14.48 -17.56 -2.66
C GLY A 98 -14.66 -16.13 -3.20
N VAL A 99 -15.73 -15.86 -3.94
CA VAL A 99 -16.14 -14.51 -4.37
C VAL A 99 -17.34 -14.07 -3.51
N PRO A 100 -17.43 -12.80 -3.09
CA PRO A 100 -18.60 -12.32 -2.38
C PRO A 100 -19.87 -12.41 -3.24
N THR A 101 -21.00 -12.73 -2.60
CA THR A 101 -22.31 -12.85 -3.22
C THR A 101 -22.98 -11.49 -3.41
N SER A 102 -22.67 -10.51 -2.56
CA SER A 102 -23.20 -9.15 -2.67
C SER A 102 -22.22 -8.06 -2.22
N GLN A 103 -22.54 -6.81 -2.58
CA GLN A 103 -21.76 -5.64 -2.16
C GLN A 103 -21.81 -5.45 -0.63
N LEU A 104 -22.98 -5.63 -0.01
CA LEU A 104 -23.12 -5.52 1.44
C LEU A 104 -22.31 -6.61 2.16
N GLU A 105 -22.32 -7.84 1.66
CA GLU A 105 -21.47 -8.91 2.20
C GLU A 105 -19.99 -8.53 2.12
N THR A 106 -19.55 -7.94 1.01
CA THR A 106 -18.16 -7.46 0.86
C THR A 106 -17.81 -6.42 1.91
N ILE A 107 -18.67 -5.41 2.10
CA ILE A 107 -18.44 -4.32 3.04
C ILE A 107 -18.43 -4.84 4.48
N LEU A 108 -19.38 -5.70 4.85
CA LEU A 108 -19.47 -6.26 6.20
C LEU A 108 -18.29 -7.19 6.50
N ALA A 109 -17.97 -8.11 5.57
CA ALA A 109 -16.85 -9.02 5.70
C ALA A 109 -15.52 -8.26 5.84
N ALA A 110 -15.28 -7.29 4.95
CA ALA A 110 -14.07 -6.49 4.97
C ALA A 110 -14.00 -5.59 6.20
N GLY A 111 -15.12 -4.95 6.59
CA GLY A 111 -15.19 -4.06 7.75
C GLY A 111 -14.95 -4.79 9.07
N LEU A 112 -15.61 -5.93 9.29
CA LEU A 112 -15.39 -6.77 10.48
C LEU A 112 -13.95 -7.27 10.54
N THR A 113 -13.44 -7.79 9.42
CA THR A 113 -12.06 -8.27 9.36
C THR A 113 -11.05 -7.15 9.56
N ALA A 114 -11.30 -5.96 9.00
CA ALA A 114 -10.44 -4.80 9.15
C ALA A 114 -10.40 -4.34 10.62
N ASN A 115 -11.55 -4.32 11.30
CA ASN A 115 -11.60 -3.97 12.70
C ASN A 115 -10.80 -4.95 13.57
N LEU A 116 -10.87 -6.26 13.29
CA LEU A 116 -10.13 -7.27 14.04
C LEU A 116 -8.61 -7.17 13.86
N VAL A 117 -8.16 -6.78 12.67
CA VAL A 117 -6.73 -6.87 12.30
C VAL A 117 -6.02 -5.52 12.36
N TRP A 118 -6.66 -4.45 11.90
CA TRP A 118 -6.04 -3.15 11.66
C TRP A 118 -6.43 -2.06 12.67
N ALA A 119 -7.39 -2.28 13.56
CA ALA A 119 -7.88 -1.24 14.48
C ALA A 119 -6.84 -0.78 15.52
N ARG A 120 -5.83 -1.60 15.82
CA ARG A 120 -4.77 -1.22 16.77
C ARG A 120 -3.80 -0.25 16.11
N TYR A 121 -3.57 0.89 16.75
CA TYR A 121 -2.57 1.84 16.27
C TYR A 121 -1.16 1.26 16.39
N SER A 122 -0.42 1.36 15.29
CA SER A 122 1.03 1.14 15.23
C SER A 122 1.61 1.98 14.11
N SER A 123 2.93 2.20 14.11
CA SER A 123 3.60 2.94 13.03
C SER A 123 3.40 2.26 11.67
N VAL A 124 3.36 0.92 11.64
CA VAL A 124 3.10 0.12 10.46
C VAL A 124 1.64 0.27 9.99
N ASN A 125 0.68 0.10 10.89
CA ASN A 125 -0.74 0.19 10.57
C ASN A 125 -1.12 1.59 10.10
N SER A 126 -0.64 2.63 10.79
CA SER A 126 -0.86 4.02 10.39
C SER A 126 -0.34 4.30 8.97
N GLN A 127 0.89 3.87 8.65
CA GLN A 127 1.46 4.04 7.30
C GLN A 127 0.60 3.38 6.21
N ILE A 128 0.09 2.16 6.47
CA ILE A 128 -0.79 1.45 5.53
C ILE A 128 -2.13 2.18 5.39
N VAL A 129 -2.73 2.63 6.49
CA VAL A 129 -4.02 3.31 6.48
C VAL A 129 -3.92 4.62 5.70
N MET A 130 -2.90 5.44 5.94
CA MET A 130 -2.70 6.69 5.18
C MET A 130 -2.46 6.42 3.69
N TYR A 131 -1.66 5.39 3.37
CA TYR A 131 -1.45 4.97 1.98
C TYR A 131 -2.75 4.52 1.31
N LEU A 132 -3.53 3.66 1.96
CA LEU A 132 -4.80 3.17 1.42
C LEU A 132 -5.83 4.29 1.32
N LEU A 133 -5.91 5.18 2.32
CA LEU A 133 -6.84 6.31 2.34
C LEU A 133 -6.69 7.17 1.09
N SER A 134 -5.47 7.57 0.75
CA SER A 134 -5.21 8.38 -0.45
C SER A 134 -5.70 7.69 -1.72
N ARG A 135 -5.46 6.38 -1.86
CA ARG A 135 -5.88 5.58 -3.02
C ARG A 135 -7.37 5.34 -3.08
N VAL A 136 -8.01 5.15 -1.92
CA VAL A 136 -9.45 4.95 -1.81
C VAL A 136 -10.20 6.23 -2.17
N ILE A 137 -9.76 7.39 -1.65
CA ILE A 137 -10.30 8.70 -2.04
C ILE A 137 -10.17 8.89 -3.56
N PHE A 138 -8.98 8.63 -4.10
CA PHE A 138 -8.74 8.72 -5.53
C PHE A 138 -9.67 7.80 -6.35
N ALA A 139 -9.81 6.55 -5.93
CA ALA A 139 -10.70 5.58 -6.57
C ALA A 139 -12.18 6.00 -6.49
N PHE A 140 -12.62 6.58 -5.37
CA PHE A 140 -13.96 7.13 -5.24
C PHE A 140 -14.19 8.30 -6.20
N CYS A 141 -13.26 9.24 -6.31
CA CYS A 141 -13.37 10.32 -7.27
C CYS A 141 -13.51 9.79 -8.72
N HIS A 142 -12.73 8.76 -9.09
CA HIS A 142 -12.83 8.12 -10.41
C HIS A 142 -14.16 7.40 -10.60
N LEU A 143 -14.66 6.74 -9.56
CA LEU A 143 -15.96 6.07 -9.61
C LEU A 143 -17.10 7.09 -9.81
N LEU A 144 -17.06 8.23 -9.09
CA LEU A 144 -18.04 9.31 -9.23
C LEU A 144 -17.97 9.95 -10.63
N ALA A 145 -16.76 10.20 -11.14
CA ALA A 145 -16.57 10.69 -12.51
C ALA A 145 -17.13 9.71 -13.56
N LYS A 146 -16.86 8.40 -13.40
CA LYS A 146 -17.42 7.35 -14.28
C LYS A 146 -18.94 7.27 -14.22
N ARG A 147 -19.56 7.66 -13.10
CA ARG A 147 -21.01 7.72 -12.91
C ARG A 147 -21.63 9.04 -13.37
N GLU A 148 -20.85 9.90 -14.04
CA GLU A 148 -21.28 11.21 -14.56
C GLU A 148 -21.80 12.17 -13.47
N ILE A 149 -21.33 11.99 -12.23
CA ILE A 149 -21.74 12.84 -11.09
C ILE A 149 -20.93 14.13 -11.10
N GLN A 150 -21.60 15.27 -11.15
CA GLN A 150 -20.98 16.59 -11.04
C GLN A 150 -20.52 16.87 -9.59
N PRO A 151 -19.39 17.56 -9.37
CA PRO A 151 -18.47 18.16 -10.36
C PRO A 151 -17.39 17.21 -10.89
N PHE A 152 -17.37 15.94 -10.45
CA PHE A 152 -16.30 14.99 -10.79
C PHE A 152 -16.27 14.60 -12.28
N ALA A 153 -17.42 14.68 -12.95
CA ALA A 153 -17.55 14.36 -14.37
C ALA A 153 -17.14 15.49 -15.33
N SER A 154 -17.14 16.74 -14.87
CA SER A 154 -16.81 17.90 -15.73
C SER A 154 -15.31 18.21 -15.78
N ILE A 155 -14.54 17.78 -14.79
CA ILE A 155 -13.11 18.08 -14.69
C ILE A 155 -12.30 16.85 -15.10
N SER A 156 -11.49 16.98 -16.16
CA SER A 156 -10.57 15.92 -16.55
C SER A 156 -9.41 15.79 -15.55
N PHE A 157 -8.90 14.57 -15.36
CA PHE A 157 -7.78 14.34 -14.46
C PHE A 157 -6.55 15.18 -14.82
N SER A 158 -6.28 15.37 -16.13
CA SER A 158 -5.16 16.19 -16.60
C SER A 158 -5.29 17.66 -16.20
N GLN A 159 -6.51 18.17 -16.03
CA GLN A 159 -6.75 19.53 -15.56
C GLN A 159 -6.74 19.63 -14.03
N ALA A 160 -7.24 18.61 -13.32
CA ALA A 160 -7.26 18.61 -11.86
C ALA A 160 -5.87 18.37 -11.23
N TYR A 161 -5.03 17.57 -11.88
CA TYR A 161 -3.76 17.11 -11.32
C TYR A 161 -2.77 18.25 -10.98
N PRO A 162 -2.54 19.26 -11.84
CA PRO A 162 -1.63 20.36 -11.50
C PRO A 162 -2.06 21.11 -10.23
N TRP A 163 -3.36 21.39 -10.09
CA TRP A 163 -3.91 22.05 -8.90
C TRP A 163 -3.71 21.19 -7.66
N LEU A 164 -4.06 19.90 -7.74
CA LEU A 164 -3.86 18.96 -6.65
C LEU A 164 -2.38 18.88 -6.22
N ALA A 165 -1.48 18.72 -7.18
CA ALA A 165 -0.04 18.63 -6.92
C ALA A 165 0.49 19.91 -6.25
N THR A 166 0.09 21.07 -6.76
CA THR A 166 0.51 22.37 -6.21
C THR A 166 -0.02 22.57 -4.81
N SER A 167 -1.31 22.28 -4.57
CA SER A 167 -1.92 22.42 -3.25
C SER A 167 -1.29 21.48 -2.23
N VAL A 168 -1.09 20.20 -2.57
CA VAL A 168 -0.45 19.24 -1.66
C VAL A 168 0.97 19.68 -1.32
N TRP A 169 1.73 20.16 -2.31
CA TRP A 169 3.11 20.58 -2.09
C TRP A 169 3.22 21.87 -1.28
N ALA A 170 2.37 22.86 -1.56
CA ALA A 170 2.27 24.07 -0.76
C ALA A 170 1.89 23.77 0.69
N SER A 171 0.91 22.88 0.91
CA SER A 171 0.48 22.48 2.25
C SER A 171 1.57 21.75 3.03
N VAL A 172 2.29 20.80 2.42
CA VAL A 172 3.31 20.05 3.16
C VAL A 172 4.50 20.93 3.57
N LEU A 173 4.93 21.85 2.70
CA LEU A 173 5.98 22.81 3.03
C LEU A 173 5.54 23.76 4.13
N TRP A 174 4.33 24.32 4.04
CA TRP A 174 3.80 25.19 5.09
C TRP A 174 3.68 24.46 6.43
N LEU A 175 3.18 23.22 6.44
CA LEU A 175 3.13 22.40 7.66
C LEU A 175 4.51 22.08 8.20
N TYR A 176 5.49 21.83 7.33
CA TYR A 176 6.86 21.55 7.75
C TYR A 176 7.51 22.75 8.45
N GLU A 177 7.36 23.96 7.89
CA GLU A 177 7.98 25.18 8.43
C GLU A 177 7.31 25.66 9.72
N TYR A 178 5.97 25.60 9.81
CA TYR A 178 5.22 26.22 10.91
C TYR A 178 4.68 25.22 11.95
N HIS A 179 4.48 23.95 11.58
CA HIS A 179 3.86 22.92 12.42
C HIS A 179 4.52 21.52 12.27
N PRO A 180 5.87 21.42 12.35
CA PRO A 180 6.60 20.18 12.05
C PRO A 180 6.16 18.97 12.90
N GLU A 181 5.68 19.21 14.12
CA GLU A 181 5.17 18.18 15.05
C GLU A 181 3.93 17.46 14.55
N THR A 182 3.20 18.06 13.61
CA THR A 182 1.99 17.48 13.01
C THR A 182 2.33 16.51 11.88
N LEU A 183 3.54 16.61 11.32
CA LEU A 183 3.96 15.76 10.20
C LEU A 183 4.35 14.36 10.67
N GLN A 184 4.07 13.41 9.80
CA GLN A 184 4.48 12.03 10.03
C GLN A 184 6.02 11.92 9.99
N VAL A 185 6.58 11.19 10.96
CA VAL A 185 8.03 11.15 11.22
C VAL A 185 8.89 10.91 9.98
N SER A 186 8.52 9.99 9.08
CA SER A 186 9.35 9.76 7.87
C SER A 186 9.26 10.87 6.84
N LEU A 187 8.11 11.55 6.74
CA LEU A 187 7.98 12.73 5.89
C LEU A 187 8.81 13.87 6.46
N PHE A 188 8.73 14.11 7.77
CA PHE A 188 9.56 15.10 8.46
C PHE A 188 11.06 14.86 8.21
N SER A 189 11.58 13.64 8.43
CA SER A 189 13.00 13.33 8.17
C SER A 189 13.42 13.56 6.72
N SER A 190 12.51 13.35 5.77
CA SER A 190 12.79 13.60 4.35
C SER A 190 12.85 15.10 4.07
N MET A 191 11.92 15.88 4.61
CA MET A 191 11.90 17.34 4.45
C MET A 191 13.11 17.99 5.13
N ASP A 192 13.47 17.52 6.34
CA ASP A 192 14.66 17.98 7.07
C ASP A 192 15.95 17.78 6.27
N PHE A 193 16.13 16.58 5.71
CA PHE A 193 17.25 16.29 4.82
C PHE A 193 17.26 17.18 3.57
N LEU A 194 16.08 17.46 2.99
CA LEU A 194 15.98 18.22 1.75
C LEU A 194 16.15 19.74 1.92
N TYR A 195 15.76 20.31 3.06
CA TYR A 195 15.59 21.76 3.22
C TYR A 195 16.40 22.38 4.34
N HIS A 196 16.56 21.72 5.49
CA HIS A 196 17.33 22.26 6.61
C HIS A 196 18.79 21.82 6.58
N GLN A 197 19.05 20.54 6.29
CA GLN A 197 20.43 20.04 6.20
C GLN A 197 21.20 20.66 5.03
N THR A 198 20.51 21.22 4.03
CA THR A 198 21.14 21.99 2.95
C THR A 198 21.68 23.36 3.39
N ASN A 199 21.26 23.87 4.56
CA ASN A 199 21.71 25.16 5.09
C ASN A 199 23.01 25.03 5.90
N GLU A 200 23.52 23.81 6.08
CA GLU A 200 24.77 23.52 6.75
C GLU A 200 25.72 22.83 5.76
N TRP A 201 26.92 23.38 5.54
CA TRP A 201 27.93 22.76 4.69
C TRP A 201 29.27 22.66 5.42
N SER A 202 29.97 21.56 5.18
CA SER A 202 31.28 21.29 5.80
C SER A 202 32.40 21.23 4.77
N THR A 203 32.12 20.72 3.57
CA THR A 203 33.15 20.43 2.54
C THR A 203 32.61 20.70 1.14
N ALA A 204 33.49 20.99 0.17
CA ALA A 204 33.11 21.13 -1.25
C ALA A 204 32.52 19.84 -1.86
N GLU A 205 32.75 18.69 -1.23
CA GLU A 205 32.14 17.39 -1.59
C GLU A 205 30.63 17.36 -1.35
N ASP A 206 30.09 18.21 -0.48
CA ASP A 206 28.64 18.30 -0.20
C ASP A 206 27.83 18.77 -1.43
N PHE A 207 28.50 19.35 -2.44
CA PHE A 207 27.90 19.77 -3.70
C PHE A 207 27.98 18.73 -4.81
N LEU A 208 28.69 17.62 -4.60
CA LEU A 208 28.85 16.58 -5.62
C LEU A 208 27.68 15.58 -5.57
N PRO A 209 27.15 15.17 -6.73
CA PRO A 209 26.10 14.15 -6.77
C PRO A 209 26.64 12.82 -6.27
N SER A 210 25.79 12.05 -5.58
CA SER A 210 26.15 10.68 -5.21
C SER A 210 26.54 9.86 -6.46
N PRO A 211 27.45 8.89 -6.36
CA PRO A 211 27.80 8.01 -7.49
C PRO A 211 26.58 7.32 -8.11
N ALA A 212 25.55 7.01 -7.31
CA ALA A 212 24.28 6.47 -7.78
C ALA A 212 23.51 7.51 -8.62
N THR A 213 23.42 8.76 -8.17
CA THR A 213 22.78 9.87 -8.91
C THR A 213 23.49 10.11 -10.24
N ALA A 214 24.83 10.14 -10.24
CA ALA A 214 25.63 10.29 -11.45
C ALA A 214 25.42 9.12 -12.42
N GLY A 215 25.41 7.88 -11.92
CA GLY A 215 25.17 6.68 -12.72
C GLY A 215 23.80 6.67 -13.39
N VAL A 216 22.74 7.06 -12.66
CA VAL A 216 21.39 7.19 -13.24
C VAL A 216 21.35 8.25 -14.32
N PHE A 217 21.96 9.42 -14.08
CA PHE A 217 22.01 10.49 -15.07
C PHE A 217 22.72 10.05 -16.35
N VAL A 218 23.89 9.43 -16.22
CA VAL A 218 24.65 8.88 -17.36
C VAL A 218 23.81 7.85 -18.12
N TYR A 219 23.18 6.90 -17.42
CA TYR A 219 22.32 5.89 -18.04
C TYR A 219 21.17 6.53 -18.84
N LEU A 220 20.48 7.52 -18.27
CA LEU A 220 19.37 8.20 -18.95
C LEU A 220 19.84 8.99 -20.18
N VAL A 221 20.98 9.68 -20.08
CA VAL A 221 21.57 10.40 -21.21
C VAL A 221 21.98 9.43 -22.32
N LEU A 222 22.62 8.31 -21.98
CA LEU A 222 23.00 7.29 -22.95
C LEU A 222 21.77 6.65 -23.61
N ARG A 223 20.73 6.34 -22.85
CA ARG A 223 19.47 5.79 -23.38
C ARG A 223 18.77 6.78 -24.30
N ALA A 224 18.70 8.06 -23.93
CA ALA A 224 18.12 9.10 -24.78
C ALA A 224 18.87 9.23 -26.11
N ARG A 225 20.21 9.17 -26.07
CA ARG A 225 21.06 9.16 -27.26
C ARG A 225 20.86 7.92 -28.13
N GLN A 226 20.71 6.74 -27.54
CA GLN A 226 20.42 5.51 -28.27
C GLN A 226 19.06 5.56 -28.98
N ILE A 227 18.02 6.08 -28.32
CA ILE A 227 16.69 6.27 -28.93
C ILE A 227 16.78 7.26 -30.10
N ALA A 228 17.53 8.36 -29.93
CA ALA A 228 17.74 9.33 -31.00
C ALA A 228 18.57 8.78 -32.18
N ALA A 229 19.50 7.86 -31.92
CA ALA A 229 20.35 7.23 -32.93
C ALA A 229 19.71 6.01 -33.63
N GLY A 230 18.80 5.31 -32.95
CA GLY A 230 18.09 4.12 -33.46
C GLY A 230 16.72 4.40 -34.09
N GLY A 231 16.31 5.67 -34.21
CA GLY A 231 15.08 6.11 -34.86
C GLY A 231 15.17 6.20 -36.39
N LYS A 232 15.76 5.20 -37.05
CA LYS A 232 15.59 4.92 -38.48
C LYS A 232 14.92 3.57 -38.66
#